data_AF-A0A7V5SS14-F1
#
_entry.id   AF-A0A7V5SS14-F1
#
_cell.length_a   1.000
_cell.length_b   1.000
_cell.length_c   1.000
_cell.angle_alpha   90.00
_cell.angle_beta   90.00
_cell.angle_gamma   90.00
#
_symmetry.space_group_name_H-M   'P 1'
#
loop_
_entity.id
_entity.type
_entity.pdbx_description
1 polymer ?
#
loop_
_entity_poly.entity_id
_entity_poly.type
_entity_poly.pdbx_seq_one_letter_code
_entity_poly.pdbx_strand_id
1 'polypeptide(L)'
;LKINDKGKIIDFIQNDICSSGSGIFLELICKALGLQLDSIDEYVSRSIQIIPISSQCSIFAESEVIYLLNENKNIENIVAGACKSITGRIIPLISKIGIEKEIILTGGIGKFFSIKKFLQEEIKLNFLDIKIDPIFFNSYGAAAFRL
;
A
#
# COMPACT_ATOMS: atom_id res chain seq x y z
N LEU A 1 3.01 -2.46 13.00
CA LEU A 1 2.72 -2.95 14.38
C LEU A 1 3.36 -4.32 14.54
N LYS A 2 4.10 -4.56 15.62
CA LYS A 2 4.68 -5.86 15.95
C LYS A 2 4.03 -6.38 17.24
N ILE A 3 3.57 -7.63 17.21
CA ILE A 3 2.91 -8.29 18.33
C ILE A 3 3.70 -9.53 18.75
N ASN A 4 3.59 -9.93 20.02
CA ASN A 4 4.10 -11.20 20.50
C ASN A 4 3.07 -12.34 20.35
N ASP A 5 3.48 -13.54 20.73
CA ASP A 5 2.69 -14.77 20.77
C ASP A 5 1.42 -14.70 21.65
N LYS A 6 1.37 -13.75 22.59
CA LYS A 6 0.20 -13.48 23.45
C LYS A 6 -0.71 -12.37 22.91
N GLY A 7 -0.47 -11.90 21.69
CA GLY A 7 -1.23 -10.82 21.07
C GLY A 7 -0.98 -9.43 21.67
N LYS A 8 0.06 -9.25 22.50
CA LYS A 8 0.43 -7.94 23.03
C LYS A 8 1.33 -7.20 22.06
N ILE A 9 1.09 -5.89 21.94
CA ILE A 9 1.94 -4.98 21.16
C ILE A 9 3.31 -4.90 21.84
N ILE A 10 4.37 -5.19 21.08
CA ILE A 10 5.76 -5.09 21.55
C ILE A 10 6.52 -3.96 20.89
N ASP A 11 6.11 -3.56 19.68
CA ASP A 11 6.68 -2.40 19.00
C ASP A 11 5.68 -1.83 18.00
N PHE A 12 5.81 -0.54 17.71
CA PHE A 12 4.95 0.17 16.78
C PHE A 12 5.70 1.30 16.07
N ILE A 13 5.51 1.35 14.75
CA ILE A 13 6.00 2.42 13.90
C ILE A 13 4.83 2.88 13.05
N GLN A 14 4.62 4.19 13.01
CA GLN A 14 3.63 4.85 12.17
C GLN A 14 4.32 5.93 11.33
N ASN A 15 3.80 6.17 10.15
CA ASN A 15 4.20 7.30 9.31
C ASN A 15 3.17 8.42 9.53
N ASP A 16 3.34 9.19 10.61
CA ASP A 16 2.31 10.10 11.12
C ASP A 16 2.14 11.42 10.36
N ILE A 17 3.11 11.79 9.53
CA ILE A 17 3.21 13.15 9.00
C ILE A 17 3.04 13.18 7.46
N CYS A 18 3.02 12.03 6.79
CA CYS A 18 3.08 11.97 5.33
C CYS A 18 2.01 11.08 4.70
N SER A 19 1.09 11.69 3.93
CA SER A 19 0.03 10.98 3.20
C SER A 19 0.56 10.06 2.10
N SER A 20 1.80 10.26 1.64
CA SER A 20 2.43 9.49 0.56
C SER A 20 2.57 7.99 0.87
N GLY A 21 2.53 7.60 2.14
CA GLY A 21 2.57 6.20 2.58
C GLY A 21 1.20 5.58 2.88
N SER A 22 0.11 6.26 2.55
CA SER A 22 -1.27 5.88 2.94
C SER A 22 -2.19 5.69 1.74
N GLY A 23 -3.41 5.17 1.97
CA GLY A 23 -4.40 4.97 0.91
C GLY A 23 -4.79 6.27 0.18
N ILE A 24 -4.69 7.42 0.86
CA ILE A 24 -4.94 8.75 0.29
C ILE A 24 -4.03 9.01 -0.91
N PHE A 25 -2.78 8.52 -0.89
CA PHE A 25 -1.88 8.64 -2.04
C PHE A 25 -2.49 8.00 -3.29
N LEU A 26 -3.02 6.78 -3.18
CA LEU A 26 -3.62 6.06 -4.30
C LEU A 26 -4.93 6.73 -4.77
N GLU A 27 -5.71 7.27 -3.84
CA GLU A 27 -6.91 8.06 -4.17
C GLU A 27 -6.58 9.31 -4.99
N LEU A 28 -5.53 10.05 -4.61
CA LEU A 28 -5.07 11.23 -5.34
C LEU A 28 -4.61 10.87 -6.75
N ILE A 29 -3.80 9.81 -6.89
CA ILE A 29 -3.33 9.35 -8.19
C ILE A 29 -4.49 8.88 -9.07
N CYS A 30 -5.44 8.11 -8.53
CA CYS A 30 -6.63 7.69 -9.29
C CYS A 30 -7.44 8.90 -9.75
N LYS A 31 -7.67 9.87 -8.87
CA LYS A 31 -8.40 11.10 -9.21
C LYS A 31 -7.69 11.89 -10.33
N ALA A 32 -6.37 12.01 -10.26
CA ALA A 32 -5.56 12.71 -11.26
C ALA A 32 -5.63 12.04 -12.64
N LEU A 33 -5.72 10.71 -12.66
CA LEU A 33 -5.80 9.90 -13.87
C LEU A 33 -7.25 9.64 -14.33
N GLY A 34 -8.26 10.12 -13.61
CA GLY A 34 -9.67 9.88 -13.92
C GLY A 34 -10.13 8.43 -13.71
N LEU A 35 -9.48 7.71 -12.79
CA LEU A 35 -9.74 6.30 -12.50
C LEU A 35 -10.54 6.10 -11.22
N GLN A 36 -11.20 4.95 -11.11
CA GLN A 36 -11.80 4.50 -9.86
C GLN A 36 -10.76 3.78 -9.00
N LEU A 37 -10.77 4.03 -7.69
CA LEU A 37 -9.82 3.42 -6.76
C LEU A 37 -9.84 1.88 -6.82
N ASP A 38 -11.05 1.30 -6.92
CA ASP A 38 -11.24 -0.15 -6.97
C ASP A 38 -10.73 -0.80 -8.27
N SER A 39 -10.40 0.00 -9.29
CA SER A 39 -9.86 -0.49 -10.57
C SER A 39 -8.33 -0.63 -10.57
N ILE A 40 -7.62 -0.19 -9.52
CA ILE A 40 -6.15 -0.21 -9.46
C ILE A 40 -5.59 -1.58 -9.84
N ASP A 41 -6.08 -2.66 -9.22
CA ASP A 41 -5.55 -4.00 -9.45
C ASP A 41 -5.74 -4.45 -10.91
N GLU A 42 -6.83 -4.04 -11.56
CA GLU A 42 -7.07 -4.32 -12.99
C GLU A 42 -6.03 -3.60 -13.87
N TYR A 43 -5.76 -2.32 -13.62
CA TYR A 43 -4.72 -1.58 -14.35
C TYR A 43 -3.33 -2.18 -14.11
N VAL A 44 -2.97 -2.49 -12.87
CA VAL A 44 -1.67 -3.10 -12.56
C VAL A 44 -1.54 -4.47 -13.23
N SER A 45 -2.61 -5.27 -13.32
CA SER A 45 -2.57 -6.59 -13.96
C SER A 45 -2.26 -6.55 -15.46
N ARG A 46 -2.59 -5.44 -16.13
CA ARG A 46 -2.35 -5.20 -17.56
C ARG A 46 -1.02 -4.49 -17.83
N SER A 47 -0.33 -4.04 -16.77
CA SER A 47 0.97 -3.39 -16.89
C SER A 47 2.02 -4.36 -17.44
N ILE A 48 2.80 -3.88 -18.42
CA ILE A 48 3.91 -4.63 -19.02
C ILE A 48 5.27 -4.18 -18.47
N GLN A 49 5.32 -3.02 -17.82
CA GLN A 49 6.52 -2.47 -17.18
C GLN A 49 6.14 -1.45 -16.10
N ILE A 50 7.03 -1.20 -15.14
CA ILE A 50 6.80 -0.20 -14.10
C ILE A 50 7.43 1.13 -14.54
N ILE A 51 6.62 2.19 -14.61
CA ILE A 51 7.14 3.56 -14.74
C ILE A 51 7.33 4.14 -13.33
N PRO A 52 8.57 4.35 -12.86
CA PRO A 52 8.79 4.82 -11.50
C PRO A 52 8.25 6.23 -11.29
N ILE A 53 7.57 6.44 -10.17
CA ILE A 53 7.17 7.77 -9.69
C ILE A 53 8.24 8.28 -8.75
N SER A 54 8.99 9.28 -9.20
CA SER A 54 10.16 9.83 -8.50
C SER A 54 9.79 10.71 -7.30
N SER A 55 8.61 11.33 -7.34
CA SER A 55 8.14 12.25 -6.32
C SER A 55 7.80 11.55 -5.01
N GLN A 56 8.43 12.01 -3.93
CA GLN A 56 8.15 11.52 -2.57
C GLN A 56 6.88 12.13 -1.96
N CYS A 57 6.52 13.35 -2.34
CA CYS A 57 5.32 14.05 -1.87
C CYS A 57 4.12 13.72 -2.75
N SER A 58 2.97 13.37 -2.16
CA SER A 58 1.73 13.06 -2.89
C SER A 58 1.32 14.17 -3.87
N ILE A 59 1.51 15.43 -3.50
CA ILE A 59 1.16 16.59 -4.35
C ILE A 59 2.03 16.64 -5.60
N PHE A 60 3.34 16.40 -5.46
CA PHE A 60 4.23 16.37 -6.61
C PHE A 60 4.06 15.11 -7.45
N ALA A 61 3.76 13.98 -6.80
CA ALA A 61 3.44 12.74 -7.49
C ALA A 61 2.17 12.87 -8.34
N GLU A 62 1.16 13.60 -7.87
CA GLU A 62 -0.03 13.94 -8.66
C GLU A 62 0.34 14.70 -9.93
N SER A 63 1.15 15.75 -9.83
CA SER A 63 1.64 16.48 -11.01
C SER A 63 2.49 15.61 -11.94
N GLU A 64 3.33 14.74 -11.38
CA GLU A 64 4.19 13.82 -12.14
C GLU A 64 3.37 12.81 -12.94
N VAL A 65 2.32 12.21 -12.37
CA VAL A 65 1.48 11.26 -13.13
C VAL A 65 0.69 11.94 -14.24
N ILE A 66 0.23 13.18 -14.03
CA ILE A 66 -0.41 13.99 -15.07
C ILE A 66 0.59 14.29 -16.19
N TYR A 67 1.82 14.65 -15.85
CA TYR A 67 2.88 14.87 -16.83
C TYR A 67 3.16 13.60 -17.65
N LEU A 68 3.32 12.44 -16.99
CA LEU A 68 3.53 11.16 -17.67
C LEU A 68 2.36 10.79 -18.60
N LEU A 69 1.12 11.07 -18.18
CA LEU A 69 -0.07 10.86 -19.00
C LEU A 69 -0.03 11.75 -20.26
N ASN A 70 0.34 13.02 -20.12
CA ASN A 70 0.47 13.96 -21.24
C ASN A 70 1.61 13.58 -22.21
N GLU A 71 2.66 12.91 -21.72
CA GLU A 71 3.72 12.31 -22.53
C GLU A 71 3.30 11.01 -23.22
N ASN A 72 2.00 10.70 -23.24
CA ASN A 72 1.40 9.49 -23.82
C ASN A 72 2.00 8.20 -23.25
N LYS A 73 2.47 8.23 -21.98
CA LYS A 73 2.87 7.02 -21.30
C LYS A 73 1.63 6.18 -20.99
N ASN A 74 1.78 4.88 -21.15
CA ASN A 74 0.71 3.93 -20.92
C ASN A 74 0.26 3.96 -19.44
N ILE A 75 -1.06 4.12 -19.23
CA ILE A 75 -1.66 4.38 -17.91
C ILE A 75 -1.49 3.21 -16.95
N GLU A 76 -1.57 1.97 -17.44
CA GLU A 76 -1.35 0.76 -16.64
C GLU A 76 0.04 0.76 -15.99
N ASN A 77 1.06 1.18 -16.75
CA ASN A 77 2.43 1.28 -16.26
C ASN A 77 2.64 2.42 -15.26
N ILE A 78 1.90 3.53 -15.39
CA ILE A 78 1.91 4.65 -14.43
C ILE A 78 1.28 4.19 -13.10
N VAL A 79 0.13 3.51 -13.16
CA VAL A 79 -0.57 2.99 -11.97
C VAL A 79 0.28 1.96 -11.24
N ALA A 80 0.94 1.06 -11.96
CA ALA A 80 1.92 0.14 -11.38
C ALA A 80 3.08 0.87 -10.70
N GLY A 81 3.55 1.96 -11.31
CA GLY A 81 4.51 2.91 -10.74
C GLY A 81 4.08 3.49 -9.40
N ALA A 82 2.85 4.00 -9.33
CA ALA A 82 2.30 4.57 -8.11
C ALA A 82 2.19 3.52 -6.99
N CYS A 83 1.71 2.32 -7.32
CA CYS A 83 1.65 1.19 -6.39
C CYS A 83 3.05 0.80 -5.88
N LYS A 84 4.06 0.77 -6.76
CA LYS A 84 5.46 0.52 -6.38
C LYS A 84 6.03 1.63 -5.49
N SER A 85 5.64 2.88 -5.75
CA SER A 85 6.07 4.04 -4.97
C SER A 85 5.59 3.95 -3.51
N ILE A 86 4.33 3.56 -3.28
CA ILE A 86 3.82 3.36 -1.91
C ILE A 86 4.44 2.12 -1.24
N THR A 87 4.67 1.01 -1.94
CA THR A 87 5.33 -0.17 -1.34
C THR A 87 6.76 0.16 -0.91
N GLY A 88 7.50 0.91 -1.73
CA GLY A 88 8.84 1.42 -1.40
C GLY A 88 8.90 2.30 -0.15
N ARG A 89 7.77 2.92 0.24
CA ARG A 89 7.66 3.69 1.49
C ARG A 89 7.31 2.82 2.69
N ILE A 90 6.58 1.72 2.47
CA ILE A 90 6.19 0.76 3.52
C ILE A 90 7.37 -0.13 3.92
N ILE A 91 8.20 -0.56 2.96
CA ILE A 91 9.31 -1.50 3.19
C ILE A 91 10.31 -1.02 4.26
N PRO A 92 10.81 0.23 4.23
CA PRO A 92 11.72 0.72 5.27
C PRO A 92 11.11 0.68 6.68
N LEU A 93 9.79 0.87 6.81
CA LEU A 93 9.08 0.78 8.08
C LEU A 93 9.03 -0.67 8.59
N ILE A 94 8.77 -1.62 7.70
CA ILE A 94 8.79 -3.06 8.00
C ILE A 94 10.20 -3.49 8.43
N SER A 95 11.24 -3.05 7.72
CA SER A 95 12.62 -3.34 8.07
C SER A 95 13.02 -2.75 9.42
N LYS A 96 12.59 -1.50 9.72
CA LYS A 96 12.93 -0.82 10.97
C LYS A 96 12.29 -1.47 12.20
N ILE A 97 11.05 -1.96 12.09
CA ILE A 97 10.36 -2.64 13.21
C ILE A 97 10.89 -4.07 13.43
N GLY A 98 11.63 -4.63 12.46
CA GLY A 98 12.23 -5.95 12.56
C GLY A 98 11.21 -7.08 12.68
N ILE A 99 10.26 -7.19 11.75
CA ILE A 99 9.36 -8.35 11.68
C ILE A 99 10.11 -9.54 11.06
N GLU A 100 10.05 -10.70 11.70
CA GLU A 100 10.91 -11.85 11.37
C GLU A 100 10.16 -13.10 10.88
N LYS A 101 8.82 -13.13 10.98
CA LYS A 101 8.03 -14.32 10.66
C LYS A 101 6.95 -14.04 9.61
N GLU A 102 5.86 -13.46 10.06
CA GLU A 102 4.62 -13.34 9.30
C GLU A 102 4.12 -11.90 9.34
N ILE A 103 3.55 -11.47 8.21
CA ILE A 103 2.94 -10.16 8.04
C ILE A 103 1.46 -10.35 7.71
N ILE A 104 0.62 -9.55 8.35
CA ILE A 104 -0.78 -9.38 7.99
C ILE A 104 -0.94 -7.94 7.52
N LEU A 105 -1.55 -7.76 6.35
CA LEU A 105 -1.94 -6.44 5.87
C LEU A 105 -3.36 -6.15 6.34
N THR A 106 -3.55 -4.98 6.94
CA THR A 106 -4.85 -4.51 7.47
C THR A 106 -5.17 -3.12 6.90
N GLY A 107 -6.42 -2.67 7.08
CA GLY A 107 -6.90 -1.40 6.53
C GLY A 107 -7.17 -1.45 5.02
N GLY A 108 -7.55 -0.31 4.44
CA GLY A 108 -7.95 -0.22 3.04
C GLY A 108 -6.86 -0.64 2.06
N ILE A 109 -5.59 -0.32 2.34
CA ILE A 109 -4.45 -0.75 1.49
C ILE A 109 -4.36 -2.27 1.40
N GLY A 110 -4.74 -2.98 2.48
CA GLY A 110 -4.72 -4.44 2.51
C GLY A 110 -5.68 -5.09 1.51
N LYS A 111 -6.60 -4.33 0.89
CA LYS A 111 -7.50 -4.82 -0.16
C LYS A 111 -6.82 -4.98 -1.51
N PHE A 112 -5.76 -4.22 -1.79
CA PHE A 112 -5.12 -4.23 -3.10
C PHE A 112 -4.15 -5.40 -3.21
N PHE A 113 -4.46 -6.35 -4.10
CA PHE A 113 -3.59 -7.49 -4.36
C PHE A 113 -2.25 -7.04 -4.97
N SER A 114 -2.26 -5.99 -5.80
CA SER A 114 -1.04 -5.40 -6.36
C SER A 114 -0.04 -4.93 -5.29
N ILE A 115 -0.53 -4.30 -4.23
CA ILE A 115 0.30 -3.84 -3.11
C ILE A 115 0.90 -5.03 -2.36
N LYS A 116 0.08 -6.03 -2.04
CA LYS A 116 0.55 -7.26 -1.40
C LYS A 116 1.62 -7.95 -2.25
N LYS A 117 1.38 -8.08 -3.56
CA LYS A 117 2.31 -8.68 -4.52
C LYS A 117 3.64 -7.94 -4.54
N PHE A 118 3.65 -6.61 -4.68
CA PHE A 118 4.89 -5.84 -4.69
C PHE A 118 5.66 -5.89 -3.37
N LEU A 119 4.96 -5.93 -2.23
CA LEU A 119 5.59 -6.17 -0.93
C LEU A 119 6.22 -7.57 -0.84
N GLN A 120 5.54 -8.61 -1.34
CA GLN A 120 6.05 -9.98 -1.37
C GLN A 120 7.27 -10.16 -2.27
N GLU A 121 7.34 -9.43 -3.39
CA GLU A 121 8.49 -9.47 -4.31
C GLU A 121 9.75 -8.86 -3.68
N GLU A 122 9.60 -7.85 -2.83
CA GLU A 122 10.73 -7.14 -2.22
C GLU A 122 11.11 -7.69 -0.84
N ILE A 123 10.15 -8.26 -0.11
CA ILE A 123 10.34 -8.72 1.27
C ILE A 123 10.22 -10.25 1.30
N LYS A 124 11.28 -10.93 1.78
CA LYS A 124 11.30 -12.39 2.00
C LYS A 124 10.57 -12.80 3.28
N LEU A 125 9.33 -12.35 3.46
CA LEU A 125 8.47 -12.69 4.59
C LEU A 125 7.15 -13.28 4.11
N ASN A 126 6.56 -14.12 4.95
CA ASN A 126 5.28 -14.74 4.64
C ASN A 126 4.15 -13.75 4.92
N PHE A 127 3.26 -13.56 3.95
CA PHE A 127 2.06 -12.75 4.13
C PHE A 127 0.87 -13.67 4.36
N LEU A 128 0.22 -13.53 5.50
CA LEU A 128 -0.93 -14.34 5.88
C LEU A 128 -2.22 -13.76 5.29
N ASP A 129 -3.00 -14.61 4.63
CA ASP A 129 -4.36 -14.32 4.23
C ASP A 129 -5.33 -14.71 5.35
N ILE A 130 -5.96 -13.71 5.94
CA ILE A 130 -6.98 -13.92 6.96
C ILE A 130 -8.35 -13.83 6.29
N LYS A 131 -9.26 -14.74 6.66
CA LYS A 131 -10.68 -14.73 6.22
C LYS A 131 -11.49 -13.62 6.88
N ILE A 132 -10.92 -12.44 7.00
CA ILE A 132 -11.54 -11.22 7.52
C ILE A 132 -11.15 -10.11 6.55
N ASP A 133 -12.13 -9.34 6.09
CA ASP A 133 -11.85 -8.17 5.26
C ASP A 133 -10.87 -7.24 6.01
N PRO A 134 -9.71 -6.91 5.43
CA PRO A 134 -8.68 -6.05 6.02
C PRO A 134 -9.22 -4.76 6.67
N ILE A 135 -10.32 -4.20 6.16
CA ILE A 135 -10.89 -2.94 6.68
C ILE A 135 -11.56 -3.10 8.05
N PHE A 136 -12.02 -4.30 8.41
CA PHE A 136 -12.78 -4.54 9.63
C PHE A 136 -11.92 -4.96 10.84
N PHE A 137 -10.60 -5.11 10.70
CA PHE A 137 -9.74 -5.53 11.82
C PHE A 137 -9.92 -4.68 13.08
N ASN A 138 -10.04 -3.35 12.90
CA ASN A 138 -10.22 -2.43 14.02
C ASN A 138 -11.59 -2.60 14.70
N SER A 139 -12.67 -2.78 13.93
CA SER A 139 -14.01 -2.97 14.49
C SER A 139 -14.16 -4.35 15.15
N TYR A 140 -13.54 -5.38 14.59
CA TYR A 140 -13.44 -6.70 15.23
C TYR A 140 -12.69 -6.61 16.56
N GLY A 141 -11.54 -5.92 16.60
CA GLY A 141 -10.81 -5.69 17.84
C GLY A 141 -11.67 -4.97 18.89
N ALA A 142 -12.32 -3.87 18.52
CA ALA A 142 -13.20 -3.12 19.41
C ALA A 142 -14.37 -3.98 19.96
N ALA A 143 -14.95 -4.85 19.14
CA ALA A 143 -16.00 -5.77 19.58
C ALA A 143 -15.47 -6.83 20.55
N ALA A 144 -14.28 -7.39 20.30
CA ALA A 144 -13.67 -8.41 21.15
C ALA A 144 -13.24 -7.87 22.52
N PHE A 145 -12.78 -6.62 22.60
CA PHE A 145 -12.38 -5.95 23.86
C PHE A 145 -13.55 -5.48 24.74
N ARG A 146 -14.79 -5.59 24.25
CA ARG A 146 -16.00 -5.18 25.00
C ARG A 146 -16.46 -6.24 26.02
N LEU A 147 -15.86 -7.44 26.02
CA LEU A 147 -16.09 -8.53 26.98
C LEU A 147 -15.05 -8.50 28.10
#